data_AF-A0A8J5P0L1-F1
#
_entry.id   AF-A0A8J5P0L1-F1
#
_cell.length_a   1.000
_cell.length_b   1.000
_cell.length_c   1.000
_cell.angle_alpha   90.00
_cell.angle_beta   90.00
_cell.angle_gamma   90.00
#
_symmetry.space_group_name_H-M   'P 1'
#
loop_
_entity.id
_entity.type
_entity.pdbx_description
1 polymer ?
#
loop_
_entity_poly.entity_id
_entity_poly.type
_entity_poly.pdbx_seq_one_letter_code
_entity_poly.pdbx_strand_id
1 'polypeptide(L)'
;MDKKNESLRGFCEIASRQGSILSVQAGMAHESGPTGGVFASGHGTVLAWQMLNTYCAVILGDFRNEYPQCHSIADMADIIGGPILREVTGVLFLVVYVICTASGIIGVSVALNTLSSHALCTNWIVFIATLMVAFPAAIRKFEKIAWLT
;
A
#
# COMPACT_ATOMS: atom_id res chain seq x y z
N MET A 1 -17.44 -21.69 -10.31
CA MET A 1 -17.63 -21.38 -8.87
C MET A 1 -16.43 -21.82 -8.01
N ASP A 2 -15.26 -22.14 -8.58
CA ASP A 2 -14.12 -22.70 -7.84
C ASP A 2 -13.03 -21.67 -7.48
N LYS A 3 -12.59 -20.85 -8.45
CA LYS A 3 -11.55 -19.80 -8.28
C LYS A 3 -11.84 -18.80 -7.15
N LYS A 4 -13.12 -18.46 -6.92
CA LYS A 4 -13.53 -17.52 -5.86
C LYS A 4 -13.22 -18.09 -4.47
N ASN A 5 -13.45 -19.38 -4.26
CA ASN A 5 -13.26 -20.05 -2.98
C ASN A 5 -11.78 -20.29 -2.72
N GLU A 6 -11.00 -20.59 -3.77
CA GLU A 6 -9.55 -20.76 -3.67
C GLU A 6 -8.84 -19.44 -3.35
N SER A 7 -9.22 -18.34 -4.03
CA SER A 7 -8.72 -17.00 -3.74
C SER A 7 -9.11 -16.53 -2.33
N LEU A 8 -10.37 -16.75 -1.91
CA LEU A 8 -10.81 -16.42 -0.55
C LEU A 8 -10.07 -17.23 0.54
N ARG A 9 -9.79 -18.52 0.30
CA ARG A 9 -8.98 -19.34 1.20
C ARG A 9 -7.53 -18.84 1.26
N GLY A 10 -6.95 -18.46 0.12
CA GLY A 10 -5.65 -17.80 0.04
C GLY A 10 -5.61 -16.49 0.84
N PHE A 11 -6.59 -15.59 0.64
CA PHE A 11 -6.72 -14.35 1.40
C PHE A 11 -6.90 -14.59 2.91
N CYS A 12 -7.67 -15.60 3.32
CA CYS A 12 -7.89 -15.91 4.74
C CYS A 12 -6.62 -16.50 5.40
N GLU A 13 -5.89 -17.38 4.71
CA GLU A 13 -4.56 -17.87 5.13
C GLU A 13 -3.54 -16.72 5.21
N ILE A 14 -3.55 -15.80 4.24
CA ILE A 14 -2.69 -14.62 4.25
C ILE A 14 -3.05 -13.70 5.42
N ALA A 15 -4.32 -13.41 5.67
CA ALA A 15 -4.74 -12.55 6.77
C ALA A 15 -4.33 -13.14 8.13
N SER A 16 -4.44 -14.47 8.29
CA SER A 16 -3.94 -15.20 9.47
C SER A 16 -2.41 -15.10 9.61
N ARG A 17 -1.66 -15.30 8.52
CA ARG A 17 -0.19 -15.20 8.50
C ARG A 17 0.31 -13.76 8.62
N GLN A 18 -0.45 -12.79 8.13
CA GLN A 18 -0.22 -11.36 8.27
C GLN A 18 -0.28 -10.95 9.73
N GLY A 19 -1.25 -11.45 10.50
CA GLY A 19 -1.29 -11.25 11.96
C GLY A 19 0.02 -11.68 12.63
N SER A 20 0.56 -12.84 12.25
CA SER A 20 1.83 -13.35 12.78
C SER A 20 3.04 -12.49 12.36
N ILE A 21 3.09 -12.03 11.11
CA ILE A 21 4.19 -11.18 10.61
C ILE A 21 4.13 -9.78 11.25
N LEU A 22 2.94 -9.21 11.43
CA LEU A 22 2.75 -7.93 12.11
C LEU A 22 3.15 -8.01 13.59
N SER A 23 2.83 -9.12 14.26
CA SER A 23 3.29 -9.36 15.65
C SER A 23 4.81 -9.48 15.75
N VAL A 24 5.46 -10.03 14.73
CA VAL A 24 6.93 -10.05 14.65
C VAL A 24 7.47 -8.65 14.40
N GLN A 25 6.88 -7.84 13.51
CA GLN A 25 7.30 -6.45 13.29
C GLN A 25 7.09 -5.54 14.52
N ALA A 26 6.02 -5.75 15.29
CA ALA A 26 5.83 -5.11 16.59
C ALA A 26 6.93 -5.51 17.60
N GLY A 27 7.42 -6.76 17.54
CA GLY A 27 8.58 -7.23 18.31
C GLY A 27 9.93 -6.69 17.81
N MET A 28 10.10 -6.46 16.50
CA MET A 28 11.34 -5.92 15.91
C MET A 28 11.62 -4.46 16.31
N ALA A 29 10.62 -3.74 16.83
CA ALA A 29 10.84 -2.42 17.42
C ALA A 29 11.54 -2.48 18.79
N HIS A 30 11.62 -3.66 19.43
CA HIS A 30 12.06 -3.81 20.82
C HIS A 30 13.24 -4.78 21.03
N GLU A 31 13.63 -5.60 20.05
CA GLU A 31 14.73 -6.58 20.22
C GLU A 31 15.78 -6.53 19.10
N SER A 32 16.75 -5.62 19.25
CA SER A 32 18.07 -5.71 18.60
C SER A 32 18.93 -6.78 19.29
N GLY A 33 18.53 -8.06 19.23
CA GLY A 33 19.26 -9.20 19.81
C GLY A 33 20.02 -10.05 18.79
N PRO A 34 21.09 -10.79 19.16
CA PRO A 34 22.05 -11.39 18.21
C PRO A 34 21.61 -12.71 17.54
N THR A 35 20.39 -13.22 17.78
CA THR A 35 20.04 -14.63 17.46
C THR A 35 18.73 -14.83 16.67
N GLY A 36 18.12 -13.78 16.13
CA GLY A 36 16.91 -13.89 15.29
C GLY A 36 17.23 -14.12 13.81
N GLY A 37 17.02 -15.34 13.29
CA GLY A 37 17.36 -15.72 11.92
C GLY A 37 16.71 -14.86 10.83
N VAL A 38 17.44 -14.63 9.73
CA VAL A 38 17.13 -13.99 8.41
C VAL A 38 16.29 -12.69 8.40
N PHE A 39 15.20 -12.62 9.17
CA PHE A 39 14.28 -11.50 9.35
C PHE A 39 14.82 -10.36 10.24
N ALA A 40 15.84 -10.60 11.08
CA ALA A 40 16.46 -9.54 11.89
C ALA A 40 17.35 -8.58 11.08
N SER A 41 17.81 -9.02 9.91
CA SER A 41 18.41 -8.10 8.94
C SER A 41 17.29 -7.26 8.31
N GLY A 42 17.38 -5.93 8.35
CA GLY A 42 16.34 -5.05 7.81
C GLY A 42 15.89 -5.41 6.38
N HIS A 43 16.77 -6.03 5.59
CA HIS A 43 16.49 -6.55 4.26
C HIS A 43 15.56 -7.77 4.25
N GLY A 44 15.71 -8.72 5.19
CA GLY A 44 14.91 -9.95 5.22
C GLY A 44 13.42 -9.68 5.45
N THR A 45 13.10 -8.73 6.32
CA THR A 45 11.70 -8.32 6.56
C THR A 45 11.10 -7.61 5.33
N VAL A 46 11.88 -6.77 4.65
CA VAL A 46 11.42 -6.10 3.41
C VAL A 46 11.13 -7.13 2.31
N LEU A 47 12.01 -8.13 2.12
CA LEU A 47 11.80 -9.19 1.13
C LEU A 47 10.53 -10.01 1.44
N ALA A 48 10.30 -10.34 2.71
CA ALA A 48 9.09 -11.06 3.13
C ALA A 48 7.82 -10.27 2.78
N TRP A 49 7.81 -8.96 3.08
CA TRP A 49 6.69 -8.10 2.72
C TRP A 49 6.52 -7.95 1.21
N GLN A 50 7.63 -7.84 0.47
CA GLN A 50 7.57 -7.69 -0.98
C GLN A 50 6.98 -8.93 -1.65
N MET A 51 7.44 -10.13 -1.26
CA MET A 51 6.92 -11.38 -1.81
C MET A 51 5.41 -11.52 -1.57
N LEU A 52 4.93 -11.13 -0.38
CA LEU A 52 3.51 -11.20 -0.08
C LEU A 52 2.68 -10.22 -0.92
N ASN A 53 3.13 -8.96 -1.05
CA ASN A 53 2.45 -7.99 -1.91
C ASN A 53 2.41 -8.46 -3.37
N THR A 54 3.52 -9.01 -3.87
CA THR A 54 3.58 -9.58 -5.23
C THR A 54 2.60 -10.74 -5.39
N TYR A 55 2.47 -11.62 -4.40
CA TYR A 55 1.51 -12.73 -4.46
C TYR A 55 0.06 -12.24 -4.54
N CYS A 56 -0.33 -11.26 -3.70
CA CYS A 56 -1.65 -10.63 -3.78
C CYS A 56 -1.88 -9.94 -5.13
N ALA A 57 -0.85 -9.32 -5.70
CA ALA A 57 -0.93 -8.66 -7.00
C ALA A 57 -1.11 -9.65 -8.16
N VAL A 58 -0.48 -10.83 -8.12
CA VAL A 58 -0.66 -11.88 -9.12
C VAL A 58 -2.11 -12.39 -9.10
N ILE A 59 -2.64 -12.71 -7.91
CA ILE A 59 -4.03 -13.14 -7.77
C ILE A 59 -4.98 -12.08 -8.33
N LEU A 60 -4.81 -10.82 -7.90
CA LEU A 60 -5.65 -9.72 -8.38
C LEU A 60 -5.52 -9.48 -9.89
N GLY A 61 -4.33 -9.70 -10.44
CA GLY A 61 -4.04 -9.62 -11.88
C GLY A 61 -4.76 -10.70 -12.68
N ASP A 62 -4.77 -11.94 -12.20
CA ASP A 62 -5.50 -13.03 -12.84
C ASP A 62 -7.02 -12.77 -12.83
N PHE A 63 -7.55 -12.22 -11.73
CA PHE A 63 -8.95 -11.76 -11.68
C PHE A 63 -9.24 -10.63 -12.67
N ARG A 64 -8.33 -9.65 -12.81
CA ARG A 64 -8.48 -8.57 -13.79
C ARG A 64 -8.49 -9.09 -15.22
N ASN A 65 -7.67 -10.09 -15.54
CA ASN A 65 -7.59 -10.67 -16.88
C ASN A 65 -8.83 -11.50 -17.24
N GLU A 66 -9.43 -12.17 -16.27
CA GLU A 66 -10.69 -12.91 -16.44
C GLU A 66 -11.91 -11.96 -16.56
N TYR A 67 -11.86 -10.79 -15.90
CA TYR A 67 -12.94 -9.81 -15.88
C TYR A 67 -12.48 -8.43 -16.39
N PRO A 68 -12.34 -8.23 -17.71
CA PRO A 68 -11.84 -6.98 -18.29
C PRO A 68 -12.78 -5.77 -18.10
N GLN A 69 -14.03 -5.99 -17.70
CA GLN A 69 -14.95 -4.89 -17.34
C GLN A 69 -14.53 -4.12 -16.07
N CYS A 70 -13.64 -4.69 -15.24
CA CYS A 70 -13.24 -4.09 -13.98
C CYS A 70 -12.06 -3.11 -14.13
N HIS A 71 -12.39 -1.82 -14.29
CA HIS A 71 -11.37 -0.76 -14.37
C HIS A 71 -10.79 -0.36 -13.00
N SER A 72 -11.53 -0.60 -11.91
CA SER A 72 -11.13 -0.28 -10.54
C SER A 72 -11.16 -1.50 -9.62
N ILE A 73 -10.34 -1.49 -8.57
CA ILE A 73 -10.30 -2.54 -7.54
C ILE A 73 -11.64 -2.63 -6.80
N ALA A 74 -12.35 -1.50 -6.65
CA ALA A 74 -13.68 -1.49 -6.04
C ALA A 74 -14.72 -2.28 -6.87
N ASP A 75 -14.59 -2.27 -8.20
CA ASP A 75 -15.48 -3.02 -9.10
C ASP A 75 -15.24 -4.53 -9.02
N MET A 76 -13.97 -4.93 -8.86
CA MET A 76 -13.63 -6.34 -8.58
C MET A 76 -14.21 -6.82 -7.25
N ALA A 77 -14.23 -5.95 -6.23
CA ALA A 77 -14.85 -6.26 -4.94
C ALA A 77 -16.38 -6.42 -5.04
N ASP A 78 -17.04 -5.73 -5.99
CA ASP A 78 -18.48 -5.86 -6.25
C ASP A 78 -18.82 -7.25 -6.81
N ILE A 79 -18.02 -7.75 -7.75
CA ILE A 79 -18.20 -9.10 -8.33
C ILE A 79 -17.97 -10.20 -7.28
N ILE A 80 -17.04 -9.98 -6.34
CA ILE A 80 -16.66 -10.99 -5.33
C ILE A 80 -17.61 -10.96 -4.12
N GLY A 81 -18.00 -9.78 -3.64
CA GLY A 81 -18.71 -9.63 -2.35
C GLY A 81 -20.01 -8.83 -2.40
N GLY A 82 -20.43 -8.39 -3.59
CA GLY A 82 -21.62 -7.56 -3.75
C GLY A 82 -21.42 -6.09 -3.32
N PRO A 83 -22.52 -5.31 -3.28
CA PRO A 83 -22.47 -3.85 -3.24
C PRO A 83 -21.89 -3.28 -1.93
N ILE A 84 -22.01 -4.02 -0.83
CA ILE A 84 -21.46 -3.61 0.47
C ILE A 84 -19.93 -3.72 0.45
N LEU A 85 -19.38 -4.79 -0.13
CA LEU A 85 -17.91 -4.95 -0.22
C LEU A 85 -17.29 -3.92 -1.16
N ARG A 86 -18.03 -3.48 -2.19
CA ARG A 86 -17.61 -2.40 -3.10
C ARG A 86 -17.38 -1.09 -2.35
N GLU A 87 -18.34 -0.66 -1.53
CA GLU A 87 -18.23 0.60 -0.79
C GLU A 87 -17.14 0.53 0.28
N VAL A 88 -17.09 -0.55 1.05
CA VAL A 88 -16.09 -0.73 2.11
C VAL A 88 -14.67 -0.76 1.54
N THR A 89 -14.44 -1.53 0.47
CA THR A 89 -13.12 -1.63 -0.17
C THR A 89 -12.70 -0.30 -0.79
N GLY A 90 -13.64 0.43 -1.41
CA GLY A 90 -13.39 1.76 -1.95
C GLY A 90 -12.96 2.77 -0.88
N VAL A 91 -13.67 2.81 0.25
CA VAL A 91 -13.34 3.70 1.38
C VAL A 91 -12.00 3.32 2.00
N LEU A 92 -11.77 2.02 2.25
CA LEU A 92 -10.52 1.54 2.85
C LEU A 92 -9.30 1.90 1.98
N PHE A 93 -9.41 1.74 0.66
CA PHE A 93 -8.34 2.07 -0.26
C PHE A 93 -7.99 3.56 -0.24
N LEU A 94 -8.99 4.44 -0.17
CA LEU A 94 -8.77 5.89 -0.04
C LEU A 94 -8.06 6.25 1.27
N VAL A 95 -8.47 5.65 2.40
CA VAL A 95 -7.84 5.90 3.71
C VAL A 95 -6.37 5.46 3.71
N VAL A 96 -6.07 4.26 3.21
CA VAL A 96 -4.69 3.76 3.12
C VAL A 96 -3.84 4.66 2.22
N TYR A 97 -4.38 5.13 1.10
CA TYR A 97 -3.65 6.02 0.19
C TYR A 97 -3.31 7.38 0.83
N VAL A 98 -4.22 7.94 1.63
CA VAL A 98 -3.97 9.17 2.40
C VAL A 98 -2.87 8.95 3.45
N ILE A 99 -2.93 7.85 4.20
CA ILE A 99 -1.91 7.52 5.22
C ILE A 99 -0.53 7.30 4.57
N CYS A 100 -0.50 6.60 3.43
CA CYS A 100 0.73 6.36 2.68
C CYS A 100 1.37 7.66 2.18
N THR A 101 0.56 8.57 1.64
CA THR A 101 1.02 9.89 1.16
C THR A 101 1.56 10.73 2.33
N ALA A 102 0.88 10.70 3.48
CA ALA A 102 1.33 11.39 4.68
C ALA A 102 2.69 10.87 5.18
N SER A 103 2.88 9.55 5.21
CA SER A 103 4.16 8.92 5.57
C SER A 103 5.30 9.37 4.64
N GLY A 104 5.04 9.43 3.34
CA GLY A 104 6.02 9.92 2.35
C GLY A 104 6.43 11.38 2.59
N ILE A 105 5.47 12.26 2.87
CA ILE A 105 5.74 13.69 3.14
C ILE A 105 6.59 13.86 4.41
N ILE A 106 6.29 13.10 5.46
CA ILE A 106 7.06 13.12 6.71
C ILE A 106 8.51 12.66 6.46
N GLY A 107 8.70 11.57 5.71
CA GLY A 107 10.04 11.05 5.39
C GLY A 107 10.91 12.04 4.60
N VAL A 108 10.35 12.65 3.55
CA VAL A 108 11.05 13.67 2.75
C VAL A 108 11.41 14.89 3.60
N SER A 109 10.52 15.28 4.52
CA SER A 109 10.75 16.42 5.39
C SER A 109 11.91 16.19 6.35
N VAL A 110 12.05 15.00 6.93
CA VAL A 110 13.20 14.62 7.78
C VAL A 110 14.51 14.60 6.98
N ALA A 111 14.49 14.04 5.77
CA ALA A 111 15.68 13.98 4.91
C ALA A 111 16.17 15.37 4.46
N LEU A 112 15.26 16.28 4.15
CA LEU A 112 15.61 17.66 3.79
C LEU A 112 16.02 18.49 5.01
N ASN A 113 15.47 18.17 6.19
CA ASN A 113 15.86 18.82 7.44
C ASN A 113 17.33 18.54 7.79
N THR A 114 17.81 17.30 7.55
CA THR A 114 19.22 16.95 7.75
C THR A 114 20.14 17.54 6.69
N LEU A 115 19.68 17.67 5.44
CA LEU A 115 20.48 18.23 4.35
C LEU A 115 20.69 19.75 4.45
N SER A 116 19.66 20.48 4.92
CA SER A 116 19.65 21.95 4.90
C SER A 116 20.27 22.61 6.15
N SER A 117 20.87 21.82 7.07
CA SER A 117 21.55 22.32 8.28
C SER A 117 20.80 23.47 9.00
N HIS A 118 19.47 23.33 9.13
CA HIS A 118 18.56 24.31 9.76
C HIS A 118 18.56 25.73 9.18
N ALA A 119 19.00 25.95 7.93
CA ALA A 119 18.95 27.26 7.29
C ALA A 119 17.51 27.74 6.97
N LEU A 120 16.53 26.82 6.87
CA LEU A 120 15.12 27.12 6.61
C LEU A 120 14.24 26.56 7.74
N CYS A 121 13.12 27.22 8.01
CA CYS A 121 12.14 26.76 9.00
C CYS A 121 11.47 25.44 8.54
N THR A 122 11.26 24.50 9.46
CA THR A 122 10.70 23.17 9.18
C THR A 122 9.38 23.22 8.42
N ASN A 123 8.58 24.27 8.63
CA ASN A 123 7.31 24.46 7.92
C ASN A 123 7.49 24.64 6.40
N TRP A 124 8.56 25.33 5.97
CA TRP A 124 8.84 25.54 4.55
C TRP A 124 9.33 24.28 3.85
N ILE A 125 10.11 23.46 4.57
CA ILE A 125 10.59 22.16 4.06
C ILE A 125 9.41 21.21 3.83
N VAL A 126 8.46 21.14 4.76
CA VAL A 126 7.24 20.33 4.63
C VAL A 126 6.35 20.85 3.49
N PHE A 127 6.26 22.17 3.32
CA PHE A 127 5.50 22.79 2.23
C PHE A 127 6.07 22.43 0.85
N ILE A 128 7.40 22.51 0.67
CA ILE A 128 8.07 22.10 -0.58
C ILE A 128 7.91 20.59 -0.80
N ALA A 129 8.09 19.77 0.24
CA ALA A 129 7.91 18.32 0.15
C ALA A 129 6.50 17.95 -0.30
N THR A 130 5.49 18.64 0.23
CA THR A 130 4.08 18.44 -0.15
C THR A 130 3.83 18.85 -1.60
N LEU A 131 4.39 19.98 -2.06
CA LEU A 131 4.30 20.41 -3.46
C LEU A 131 4.93 19.37 -4.41
N MET A 132 6.09 18.82 -4.06
CA MET A 132 6.77 17.81 -4.87
C MET A 132 5.98 16.51 -4.97
N VAL A 133 5.25 16.10 -3.92
CA VAL A 133 4.38 14.91 -3.94
C VAL A 133 3.03 15.20 -4.62
N ALA A 134 2.48 16.40 -4.44
CA ALA A 134 1.19 16.81 -5.01
C ALA A 134 1.23 16.98 -6.54
N PHE A 135 2.37 17.42 -7.09
CA PHE A 135 2.53 17.64 -8.53
C PHE A 135 2.34 16.35 -9.37
N PRO A 136 3.02 15.23 -9.09
CA PRO A 136 2.77 13.96 -9.78
C PRO A 136 1.41 13.35 -9.40
N ALA A 137 0.88 13.61 -8.20
CA ALA A 137 -0.47 13.15 -7.83
C ALA A 137 -1.57 13.83 -8.67
N ALA A 138 -1.37 15.08 -9.11
CA ALA A 138 -2.32 15.79 -9.97
C ALA A 138 -2.42 15.19 -11.38
N ILE A 139 -1.36 14.51 -11.87
CA ILE A 139 -1.33 13.87 -13.19
C ILE A 139 -2.34 12.70 -13.28
N ARG A 140 -2.77 12.11 -12.17
CA ARG A 140 -3.83 11.08 -12.18
C ARG A 140 -5.23 11.60 -12.55
N LYS A 141 -5.45 12.91 -12.64
CA LYS A 141 -6.77 13.49 -12.98
C LYS A 141 -7.00 13.72 -14.48
N PHE A 142 -6.16 13.19 -15.38
CA PHE A 142 -6.43 13.24 -16.82
C PHE A 142 -7.54 12.26 -17.28
N GLU A 143 -7.98 11.32 -16.43
CA GLU A 143 -9.06 10.39 -16.79
C GLU A 143 -10.41 11.09 -17.05
N LYS A 144 -10.61 12.31 -16.52
CA LYS A 144 -11.83 13.09 -16.76
C LYS A 144 -11.79 13.93 -18.05
N ILE A 145 -10.72 13.85 -18.84
CA ILE A 145 -10.63 14.47 -20.18
C ILE A 145 -10.87 13.43 -21.29
N ALA A 146 -11.10 12.15 -20.93
CA ALA A 146 -11.56 11.10 -21.84
C ALA A 146 -13.06 11.21 -22.24
N TRP A 147 -13.61 12.42 -22.29
CA TRP A 147 -14.90 12.71 -22.93
C TRP A 147 -14.71 13.16 -24.39
N LEU A 148 -13.56 12.84 -25.01
CA LEU A 148 -13.19 13.21 -26.38
C LEU A 148 -12.61 12.04 -27.20
N THR A 149 -12.95 10.79 -26.83
CA THR A 149 -12.85 9.63 -27.71
C THR A 149 -14.07 8.75 -27.54
#